data_AF-A0A139WTJ0-F1
#
_entry.id   AF-A0A139WTJ0-F1
#
_cell.length_a   1.000
_cell.length_b   1.000
_cell.length_c   1.000
_cell.angle_alpha   90.00
_cell.angle_beta   90.00
_cell.angle_gamma   90.00
#
_symmetry.space_group_name_H-M   'P 1'
#
loop_
_entity.id
_entity.type
_entity.pdbx_description
1 polymer ?
#
loop_
_entity_poly.entity_id
_entity_poly.type
_entity_poly.pdbx_seq_one_letter_code
_entity_poly.pdbx_strand_id
1 'polypeptide(L)'
;MSVNNYDQKKPSEDFLVDQAIVEGQRQATEVTSEPEMTLEFSDEQSNMLGELTSALTLSGETLLESAISYVHYKYKKNQNFAKKIEEDYKQHTKDFHKIQDLRENSSKQRSKLTRKLILSAVISHKLEEMGMTEKINECVLVGINLLYEQLTKNK
;
A
#
# COMPACT_ATOMS: atom_id res chain seq x y z
N MET A 1 55.69 -41.10 5.50
CA MET A 1 55.17 -39.93 6.25
C MET A 1 55.43 -38.68 5.42
N SER A 2 54.40 -37.96 4.98
CA SER A 2 54.49 -36.58 4.52
C SER A 2 53.09 -36.00 4.54
N VAL A 3 52.84 -35.08 5.47
CA VAL A 3 51.58 -34.36 5.61
C VAL A 3 51.81 -33.00 4.96
N ASN A 4 51.16 -32.75 3.82
CA ASN A 4 51.14 -31.43 3.20
C ASN A 4 50.14 -30.55 3.96
N ASN A 5 50.63 -29.58 4.72
CA ASN A 5 49.83 -28.52 5.31
C ASN A 5 49.45 -27.51 4.22
N TYR A 6 48.16 -27.47 3.88
CA TYR A 6 47.59 -26.32 3.16
C TYR A 6 47.30 -25.23 4.17
N ASP A 7 48.11 -24.16 4.12
CA ASP A 7 47.91 -22.93 4.87
C ASP A 7 46.68 -22.20 4.30
N GLN A 8 45.51 -22.43 4.89
CA GLN A 8 44.30 -21.66 4.59
C GLN A 8 44.44 -20.27 5.21
N LYS A 9 44.99 -19.32 4.45
CA LYS A 9 44.97 -17.90 4.81
C LYS A 9 43.52 -17.42 4.94
N LYS A 10 43.08 -17.19 6.17
CA LYS A 10 41.85 -16.45 6.47
C LYS A 10 41.92 -15.06 5.80
N PRO A 11 40.87 -14.61 5.11
CA PRO A 11 40.81 -13.24 4.60
C PRO A 11 40.89 -12.25 5.77
N SER A 12 41.59 -11.12 5.56
CA SER A 12 41.75 -10.08 6.57
C SER A 12 40.40 -9.47 6.96
N GLU A 13 40.26 -9.09 8.22
CA GLU A 13 39.04 -8.54 8.80
C GLU A 13 38.51 -7.33 8.00
N ASP A 14 39.42 -6.48 7.50
CA ASP A 14 39.09 -5.34 6.64
C ASP A 14 38.38 -5.74 5.33
N PHE A 15 38.76 -6.87 4.72
CA PHE A 15 38.12 -7.34 3.49
C PHE A 15 36.67 -7.76 3.73
N LEU A 16 36.38 -8.36 4.89
CA LEU A 16 35.02 -8.75 5.26
C LEU A 16 34.15 -7.54 5.59
N VAL A 17 34.74 -6.50 6.20
CA VAL A 17 34.05 -5.23 6.48
C VAL A 17 33.72 -4.50 5.18
N ASP A 18 34.69 -4.35 4.29
CA ASP A 18 34.49 -3.69 3.00
C ASP A 18 33.46 -4.45 2.14
N GLN A 19 33.51 -5.78 2.14
CA GLN A 19 32.53 -6.60 1.44
C GLN A 19 31.12 -6.46 2.05
N ALA A 20 30.99 -6.36 3.39
CA ALA A 20 29.70 -6.14 4.04
C ALA A 20 29.11 -4.76 3.73
N ILE A 21 29.94 -3.73 3.64
CA ILE A 21 29.51 -2.37 3.26
C ILE A 21 29.06 -2.34 1.80
N VAL A 22 29.85 -2.93 0.89
CA VAL A 22 29.51 -3.00 -0.53
C VAL A 22 28.23 -3.80 -0.75
N GLU A 23 28.07 -4.93 -0.06
CA GLU A 23 26.88 -5.77 -0.19
C GLU A 23 25.64 -5.09 0.42
N GLY A 24 25.79 -4.36 1.53
CA GLY A 24 24.73 -3.53 2.11
C GLY A 24 24.31 -2.38 1.18
N GLN A 25 25.26 -1.72 0.53
CA GLN A 25 24.98 -0.67 -0.46
C GLN A 25 24.37 -1.24 -1.74
N ARG A 26 24.83 -2.41 -2.19
CA ARG A 26 24.29 -3.12 -3.36
C ARG A 26 22.85 -3.54 -3.10
N GLN A 27 22.54 -4.11 -1.94
CA GLN A 27 21.16 -4.43 -1.55
C GLN A 27 20.30 -3.17 -1.43
N ALA A 28 20.82 -2.06 -0.88
CA ALA A 28 20.10 -0.79 -0.85
C ALA A 28 19.82 -0.23 -2.26
N THR A 29 20.68 -0.52 -3.24
CA THR A 29 20.56 -0.05 -4.63
C THR A 29 19.74 -1.00 -5.51
N GLU A 30 19.76 -2.31 -5.22
CA GLU A 30 19.00 -3.34 -5.94
C GLU A 30 17.53 -3.46 -5.48
N VAL A 31 17.15 -2.79 -4.38
CA VAL A 31 15.78 -2.84 -3.81
C VAL A 31 14.89 -1.65 -4.22
N THR A 32 15.39 -0.62 -4.91
CA THR A 32 14.61 0.60 -5.19
C THR A 32 13.70 0.51 -6.41
N SER A 33 12.83 -0.49 -6.44
CA SER A 33 11.53 -0.34 -7.09
C SER A 33 10.51 -0.39 -5.95
N GLU A 34 10.25 0.75 -5.32
CA GLU A 34 9.10 0.85 -4.41
C GLU A 34 7.87 0.32 -5.17
N PRO A 35 7.09 -0.62 -4.60
CA PRO A 35 6.04 -1.30 -5.34
C PRO A 35 5.01 -0.27 -5.81
N GLU A 36 5.04 0.05 -7.11
CA GLU A 36 4.10 0.94 -7.76
C GLU A 36 2.82 0.15 -8.07
N MET A 37 1.72 0.60 -7.49
CA MET A 37 0.40 -0.01 -7.67
C MET A 37 -0.52 0.98 -8.40
N THR A 38 -1.37 0.45 -9.29
CA THR A 38 -2.51 1.21 -9.81
C THR A 38 -3.76 0.88 -8.99
N LEU A 39 -4.35 1.92 -8.41
CA LEU A 39 -5.62 1.87 -7.71
C LEU A 39 -6.74 2.31 -8.64
N GLU A 40 -7.88 1.63 -8.54
CA GLU A 40 -9.08 1.95 -9.30
C GLU A 40 -10.18 2.40 -8.35
N PHE A 41 -10.74 3.57 -8.62
CA PHE A 41 -11.77 4.22 -7.82
C PHE A 41 -13.07 4.31 -8.60
N SER A 42 -14.19 4.30 -7.89
CA SER A 42 -15.45 4.80 -8.44
C SER A 42 -15.45 6.33 -8.55
N ASP A 43 -16.43 6.89 -9.27
CA ASP A 43 -16.68 8.34 -9.27
C ASP A 43 -16.91 8.85 -7.85
N GLU A 44 -17.71 8.12 -7.07
CA GLU A 44 -18.04 8.47 -5.69
C GLU A 44 -16.77 8.50 -4.83
N GLN A 45 -15.95 7.47 -4.91
CA GLN A 45 -14.68 7.40 -4.18
C GLN A 45 -13.70 8.48 -4.65
N SER A 46 -13.67 8.77 -5.96
CA SER A 46 -12.85 9.86 -6.50
C SER A 46 -13.31 11.23 -5.99
N ASN A 47 -14.60 11.44 -5.85
CA ASN A 47 -15.18 12.65 -5.28
C ASN A 47 -14.90 12.73 -3.77
N MET A 48 -15.12 11.65 -3.02
CA MET A 48 -14.78 11.57 -1.58
C MET A 48 -13.29 11.86 -1.36
N LEU A 49 -12.40 11.30 -2.17
CA LEU A 49 -10.96 11.57 -2.12
C LEU A 49 -10.68 13.06 -2.40
N GLY A 50 -11.35 13.66 -3.38
CA GLY A 50 -11.23 15.09 -3.69
C GLY A 50 -11.69 15.99 -2.53
N GLU A 51 -12.80 15.65 -1.89
CA GLU A 51 -13.32 16.37 -0.74
C GLU A 51 -12.40 16.22 0.48
N LEU A 52 -11.95 15.00 0.78
CA LEU A 52 -11.05 14.72 1.89
C LEU A 52 -9.69 15.41 1.72
N THR A 53 -9.09 15.34 0.53
CA THR A 53 -7.80 16.02 0.25
C THR A 53 -7.93 17.52 0.44
N SER A 54 -9.03 18.11 -0.04
CA SER A 54 -9.32 19.54 0.11
C SER A 54 -9.56 19.94 1.57
N ALA A 55 -10.39 19.17 2.28
CA ALA A 55 -10.77 19.47 3.67
C ALA A 55 -9.60 19.30 4.65
N LEU A 56 -8.78 18.26 4.46
CA LEU A 56 -7.65 17.95 5.32
C LEU A 56 -6.35 18.63 4.86
N THR A 57 -6.36 19.30 3.71
CA THR A 57 -5.17 19.90 3.08
C THR A 57 -4.04 18.88 2.91
N LEU A 58 -4.39 17.67 2.46
CA LEU A 58 -3.45 16.58 2.24
C LEU A 58 -3.26 16.32 0.75
N SER A 59 -2.06 15.85 0.38
CA SER A 59 -1.85 15.29 -0.95
C SER A 59 -2.70 14.02 -1.13
N GLY A 60 -2.96 13.65 -2.39
CA GLY A 60 -3.67 12.40 -2.70
C GLY A 60 -2.96 11.19 -2.10
N GLU A 61 -1.64 11.10 -2.29
CA GLU A 61 -0.81 9.99 -1.77
C GLU A 61 -0.87 9.91 -0.25
N THR A 62 -0.64 11.02 0.45
CA THR A 62 -0.69 11.06 1.92
C THR A 62 -2.08 10.67 2.44
N LEU A 63 -3.15 11.05 1.75
CA LEU A 63 -4.49 10.63 2.13
C LEU A 63 -4.72 9.12 1.92
N LEU A 64 -4.18 8.53 0.84
CA LEU A 64 -4.28 7.08 0.59
C LEU A 64 -3.52 6.29 1.67
N GLU A 65 -2.31 6.73 2.02
CA GLU A 65 -1.55 6.14 3.14
C GLU A 65 -2.27 6.31 4.48
N SER A 66 -2.93 7.45 4.68
CA SER A 66 -3.75 7.72 5.86
C SER A 66 -4.97 6.80 5.92
N ALA A 67 -5.60 6.51 4.78
CA ALA A 67 -6.71 5.56 4.67
C ALA A 67 -6.28 4.15 5.12
N ILE A 68 -5.14 3.66 4.61
CA ILE A 68 -4.57 2.36 5.02
C ILE A 68 -4.22 2.38 6.51
N SER A 69 -3.61 3.46 6.99
CA SER A 69 -3.27 3.61 8.41
C SER A 69 -4.50 3.61 9.32
N TYR A 70 -5.61 4.19 8.87
CA TYR A 70 -6.85 4.21 9.63
C TYR A 70 -7.49 2.82 9.70
N VAL A 71 -7.46 2.07 8.61
CA VAL A 71 -7.88 0.67 8.56
C VAL A 71 -7.04 -0.18 9.53
N HIS A 72 -5.72 -0.01 9.50
CA HIS A 72 -4.80 -0.66 10.42
C HIS A 72 -5.10 -0.35 11.89
N TYR A 73 -5.38 0.91 12.21
CA TYR A 73 -5.81 1.31 13.54
C TYR A 73 -7.09 0.59 13.98
N LYS A 74 -8.10 0.46 13.09
CA LYS A 74 -9.33 -0.29 13.38
C LYS A 74 -9.06 -1.79 13.55
N TYR A 75 -8.18 -2.35 12.74
CA TYR A 75 -7.74 -3.75 12.83
C TYR A 75 -7.04 -4.05 14.16
N LYS A 76 -6.10 -3.19 14.61
CA LYS A 76 -5.44 -3.36 15.91
C LYS A 76 -6.43 -3.30 17.09
N LYS A 77 -7.54 -2.57 16.94
CA LYS A 77 -8.63 -2.54 17.93
C LYS A 77 -9.57 -3.75 17.87
N ASN A 78 -9.73 -4.35 16.70
CA ASN A 78 -10.57 -5.53 16.48
C ASN A 78 -9.95 -6.39 15.37
N GLN A 79 -9.26 -7.47 15.73
CA GLN A 79 -8.58 -8.31 14.74
C GLN A 79 -9.53 -8.99 13.74
N ASN A 80 -10.83 -9.09 14.04
CA ASN A 80 -11.84 -9.57 13.10
C ASN A 80 -12.23 -8.53 12.03
N PHE A 81 -11.70 -7.31 12.12
CA PHE A 81 -11.98 -6.22 11.18
C PHE A 81 -11.54 -6.55 9.75
N ALA A 82 -10.54 -7.44 9.57
CA ALA A 82 -10.13 -7.91 8.25
C ALA A 82 -11.29 -8.52 7.45
N LYS A 83 -12.14 -9.34 8.10
CA LYS A 83 -13.33 -9.92 7.45
C LYS A 83 -14.36 -8.85 7.10
N LYS A 84 -14.51 -7.86 7.97
CA LYS A 84 -15.41 -6.72 7.74
C LYS A 84 -14.99 -5.90 6.52
N ILE A 85 -13.68 -5.69 6.31
CA ILE A 85 -13.18 -5.00 5.12
C ILE A 85 -13.61 -5.73 3.84
N GLU A 86 -13.48 -7.05 3.79
CA GLU A 86 -13.93 -7.83 2.63
C GLU A 86 -15.44 -7.74 2.41
N GLU A 87 -16.23 -7.75 3.48
CA GLU A 87 -17.70 -7.62 3.43
C GLU A 87 -18.12 -6.23 2.94
N ASP A 88 -17.56 -5.18 3.54
CA ASP A 88 -17.81 -3.79 3.17
C ASP A 88 -17.41 -3.55 1.71
N TYR A 89 -16.25 -4.06 1.28
CA TYR A 89 -15.80 -3.97 -0.11
C TYR A 89 -16.74 -4.67 -1.09
N LYS A 90 -17.21 -5.89 -0.78
CA LYS A 90 -18.18 -6.64 -1.60
C LYS A 90 -19.51 -5.92 -1.73
N GLN A 91 -19.96 -5.25 -0.67
CA GLN A 91 -21.20 -4.47 -0.70
C GLN A 91 -21.05 -3.27 -1.65
N HIS A 92 -19.93 -2.54 -1.57
CA HIS A 92 -19.68 -1.38 -2.42
C HIS A 92 -19.42 -1.76 -3.90
N THR A 93 -18.80 -2.91 -4.19
CA THR A 93 -18.51 -3.34 -5.57
C THR A 93 -19.72 -3.90 -6.33
N LYS A 94 -20.73 -4.45 -5.64
CA LYS A 94 -22.00 -4.87 -6.26
C LYS A 94 -22.78 -3.70 -6.86
N ASP A 95 -22.69 -2.52 -6.25
CA ASP A 95 -23.32 -1.31 -6.76
C ASP A 95 -22.50 -0.70 -7.92
N PHE A 96 -21.19 -0.95 -7.95
CA PHE A 96 -20.25 -0.45 -8.96
C PHE A 96 -20.38 -1.14 -10.34
N HIS A 97 -20.50 -2.47 -10.39
CA HIS A 97 -20.55 -3.20 -11.67
C HIS A 97 -21.79 -2.85 -12.52
N LYS A 98 -22.88 -2.34 -11.92
CA LYS A 98 -24.05 -1.87 -12.67
C LYS A 98 -23.82 -0.55 -13.42
N ILE A 99 -22.84 0.24 -13.01
CA ILE A 99 -22.61 1.60 -13.52
C ILE A 99 -21.47 1.62 -14.56
N GLN A 100 -20.50 0.71 -14.44
CA GLN A 100 -19.32 0.66 -15.31
C GLN A 100 -19.66 0.23 -16.75
N ASP A 101 -20.59 -0.70 -16.94
CA ASP A 101 -21.06 -1.18 -18.26
C ASP A 101 -21.64 -0.05 -19.13
N LEU A 102 -22.05 1.09 -18.54
CA LEU A 102 -22.60 2.24 -19.28
C LEU A 102 -21.54 3.25 -19.73
N ARG A 103 -20.29 3.15 -19.23
CA ARG A 103 -19.29 4.24 -19.33
C ARG A 103 -18.01 3.90 -20.10
N GLU A 104 -17.86 2.68 -20.61
CA GLU A 104 -16.62 2.22 -21.28
C GLU A 104 -16.21 3.02 -22.53
N ASN A 105 -17.06 3.92 -23.04
CA ASN A 105 -16.81 4.63 -24.30
C ASN A 105 -15.98 5.94 -24.20
N SER A 106 -15.43 6.33 -23.04
CA SER A 106 -14.54 7.50 -22.99
C SER A 106 -13.23 7.29 -22.25
N SER A 107 -12.12 7.28 -23.00
CA SER A 107 -10.75 7.13 -22.49
C SER A 107 -10.35 8.24 -21.49
N LYS A 108 -10.96 9.43 -21.60
CA LYS A 108 -10.74 10.55 -20.66
C LYS A 108 -11.26 10.25 -19.25
N GLN A 109 -12.39 9.55 -19.11
CA GLN A 109 -12.93 9.22 -17.77
C GLN A 109 -12.10 8.16 -17.05
N ARG A 110 -11.55 7.15 -17.75
CA ARG A 110 -10.70 6.12 -17.14
C ARG A 110 -9.50 6.70 -16.39
N SER A 111 -8.83 7.71 -16.95
CA SER A 111 -7.67 8.35 -16.30
C SER A 111 -7.99 9.09 -14.99
N LYS A 112 -9.24 9.51 -14.78
CA LYS A 112 -9.65 10.18 -13.54
C LYS A 112 -9.89 9.17 -12.41
N LEU A 113 -10.20 7.93 -12.78
CA LEU A 113 -10.58 6.84 -11.88
C LEU A 113 -9.40 5.94 -11.52
N THR A 114 -8.25 6.11 -12.16
CA THR A 114 -7.02 5.40 -11.81
C THR A 114 -6.03 6.34 -11.14
N ARG A 115 -5.43 5.90 -10.04
CA ARG A 115 -4.26 6.59 -9.46
C ARG A 115 -3.14 5.63 -9.21
N LYS A 116 -1.92 6.13 -9.39
CA LYS A 116 -0.73 5.42 -8.98
C LYS A 116 -0.48 5.69 -7.50
N LEU A 117 -0.12 4.64 -6.78
CA LEU A 117 0.31 4.71 -5.38
C LEU A 117 1.65 4.01 -5.26
N ILE A 118 2.61 4.72 -4.70
CA ILE A 118 3.88 4.16 -4.28
C ILE A 118 3.80 4.00 -2.77
N LEU A 119 3.97 2.77 -2.29
CA LEU A 119 3.82 2.47 -0.86
C LEU A 119 5.12 2.76 -0.11
N SER A 120 5.05 3.63 0.91
CA SER A 120 6.15 3.73 1.86
C SER A 120 6.33 2.43 2.64
N ALA A 121 7.56 2.16 3.08
CA ALA A 121 7.88 0.97 3.87
C ALA A 121 6.98 0.80 5.11
N VAL A 122 6.56 1.91 5.72
CA VAL A 122 5.66 1.91 6.89
C VAL A 122 4.27 1.39 6.51
N ILE A 123 3.75 1.77 5.35
CA ILE A 123 2.44 1.33 4.88
C ILE A 123 2.51 -0.14 4.43
N SER A 124 3.56 -0.54 3.73
CA SER A 124 3.80 -1.93 3.35
C SER A 124 3.80 -2.86 4.58
N HIS A 125 4.52 -2.47 5.64
CA HIS A 125 4.52 -3.24 6.88
C HIS A 125 3.15 -3.34 7.54
N LYS A 126 2.35 -2.26 7.54
CA LYS A 126 0.97 -2.29 8.06
C LYS A 126 0.08 -3.25 7.26
N LEU A 127 0.24 -3.29 5.94
CA LEU A 127 -0.51 -4.20 5.07
C LEU A 127 -0.14 -5.66 5.33
N GLU A 128 1.15 -5.95 5.55
CA GLU A 128 1.62 -7.28 5.96
C GLU A 128 1.01 -7.72 7.29
N GLU A 129 1.01 -6.86 8.31
CA GLU A 129 0.41 -7.17 9.62
C GLU A 129 -1.08 -7.49 9.53
N MET A 130 -1.79 -6.91 8.56
CA MET A 130 -3.21 -7.17 8.32
C MET A 130 -3.47 -8.34 7.37
N GLY A 131 -2.44 -8.90 6.74
CA GLY A 131 -2.59 -9.90 5.67
C GLY A 131 -3.24 -9.34 4.40
N MET A 132 -3.01 -8.06 4.08
CA MET A 132 -3.67 -7.31 3.00
C MET A 132 -2.74 -6.91 1.85
N THR A 133 -1.56 -7.51 1.74
CA THR A 133 -0.58 -7.21 0.68
C THR A 133 -1.15 -7.43 -0.74
N GLU A 134 -2.05 -8.40 -0.90
CA GLU A 134 -2.73 -8.70 -2.18
C GLU A 134 -4.06 -7.95 -2.35
N LYS A 135 -4.51 -7.23 -1.32
CA LYS A 135 -5.85 -6.60 -1.25
C LYS A 135 -5.76 -5.11 -0.96
N ILE A 136 -4.70 -4.46 -1.44
CA ILE A 136 -4.41 -3.06 -1.14
C ILE A 136 -5.52 -2.15 -1.65
N ASN A 137 -6.05 -2.37 -2.86
CA ASN A 137 -7.14 -1.55 -3.38
C ASN A 137 -8.38 -1.65 -2.48
N GLU A 138 -8.76 -2.85 -2.04
CA GLU A 138 -9.88 -3.06 -1.10
C GLU A 138 -9.65 -2.29 0.21
N CYS A 139 -8.44 -2.40 0.76
CA CYS A 139 -8.02 -1.73 2.00
C CYS A 139 -8.12 -0.20 1.87
N VAL A 140 -7.58 0.36 0.79
CA VAL A 140 -7.61 1.80 0.51
C VAL A 140 -9.05 2.29 0.38
N LEU A 141 -9.87 1.61 -0.42
CA LEU A 141 -11.23 2.02 -0.69
C LEU A 141 -12.11 2.00 0.56
N VAL A 142 -12.02 0.93 1.35
CA VAL A 142 -12.70 0.86 2.65
C VAL A 142 -12.17 1.94 3.60
N GLY A 143 -10.85 2.19 3.61
CA GLY A 143 -10.25 3.25 4.41
C GLY A 143 -10.77 4.65 4.07
N ILE A 144 -10.90 4.97 2.78
CA ILE A 144 -11.48 6.24 2.30
C ILE A 144 -12.91 6.38 2.80
N ASN A 145 -13.74 5.35 2.61
CA ASN A 145 -15.14 5.37 3.06
C ASN A 145 -15.23 5.60 4.57
N LEU A 146 -14.45 4.87 5.36
CA LEU A 146 -14.44 5.00 6.82
C LEU A 146 -13.97 6.38 7.30
N LEU A 147 -12.96 6.95 6.64
CA LEU A 147 -12.50 8.31 6.94
C LEU A 147 -13.58 9.34 6.61
N TYR A 148 -14.19 9.22 5.43
CA TYR A 148 -15.25 10.11 4.97
C TYR A 148 -16.45 10.05 5.90
N GLU A 149 -16.93 8.86 6.25
CA GLU A 149 -18.02 8.68 7.20
C GLU A 149 -17.70 9.27 8.58
N GLN A 150 -16.50 9.05 9.09
CA GLN A 150 -16.09 9.57 10.39
C GLN A 150 -16.09 11.11 10.43
N LEU A 151 -15.72 11.76 9.33
CA LEU A 151 -15.62 13.22 9.22
C LEU A 151 -16.94 13.90 8.85
N THR A 152 -17.87 13.17 8.23
CA THR A 152 -19.15 13.73 7.76
C THR A 152 -20.34 13.37 8.66
N LYS A 153 -20.37 12.17 9.26
CA LYS A 153 -21.51 11.66 10.03
C LYS A 153 -21.44 11.91 11.54
N ASN A 154 -20.30 12.32 12.10
CA ASN A 154 -20.18 12.68 13.52
C ASN A 154 -20.46 14.19 13.79
N LYS A 155 -21.50 14.74 13.15
CA LYS A 155 -22.01 16.08 13.48
C LYS A 155 -23.07 16.00 14.58
#